data_AF-A0A6J4PDS7-F1
#
_entry.id   AF-A0A6J4PDS7-F1
#
_cell.length_a   1.000
_cell.length_b   1.000
_cell.length_c   1.000
_cell.angle_alpha   90.00
_cell.angle_beta   90.00
_cell.angle_gamma   90.00
#
_symmetry.space_group_name_H-M   'P 1'
#
loop_
_entity.id
_entity.type
_entity.pdbx_description
1 polymer ?
#
loop_
_entity_poly.entity_id
_entity_poly.type
_entity_poly.pdbx_seq_one_letter_code
_entity_poly.pdbx_strand_id
1 'polypeptide(L)' 'AKLVVQECDVALSPGVGFGPQGDDYVRFALIENTQRIAQAARQLKKGLVKLG' A
#
# COMPACT_ATOMS: atom_id res chain seq x y z
N ALA A 1 -5.41 3.20 -4.41
CA ALA A 1 -4.67 2.00 -4.89
C ALA A 1 -3.90 2.25 -6.19
N LYS A 2 -4.53 2.71 -7.27
CA LYS A 2 -3.87 2.94 -8.59
C LYS A 2 -2.57 3.74 -8.50
N LEU A 3 -2.59 4.86 -7.77
CA LEU A 3 -1.41 5.72 -7.59
C LEU A 3 -0.27 5.04 -6.83
N VAL A 4 -0.58 4.19 -5.84
CA VAL A 4 0.46 3.47 -5.08
C VAL A 4 1.17 2.43 -5.96
N VAL A 5 0.43 1.76 -6.85
CA VAL A 5 1.04 0.84 -7.81
C VAL A 5 1.96 1.59 -8.78
N GLN A 6 1.52 2.75 -9.27
CA GLN A 6 2.27 3.51 -10.27
C GLN A 6 3.48 4.27 -9.68
N GLU A 7 3.30 4.93 -8.55
CA GLU A 7 4.31 5.82 -7.96
C GLU A 7 5.22 5.11 -6.95
N CYS A 8 4.70 4.06 -6.31
CA CYS A 8 5.42 3.33 -5.27
C CYS A 8 5.80 1.91 -5.71
N ASP A 9 5.36 1.37 -6.86
CA ASP A 9 5.62 -0.03 -7.23
C ASP A 9 5.15 -1.05 -6.16
N VAL A 10 4.10 -0.67 -5.40
CA VAL A 10 3.51 -1.50 -4.35
C VAL A 10 2.03 -1.73 -4.63
N ALA A 11 1.64 -3.00 -4.71
CA ALA A 11 0.24 -3.42 -4.75
C ALA A 11 -0.33 -3.57 -3.32
N LEU A 12 -1.53 -3.04 -3.10
CA LEU A 12 -2.26 -3.14 -1.83
C LEU A 12 -3.76 -3.27 -2.06
N SER A 13 -4.48 -3.80 -1.05
CA SER A 13 -5.94 -3.92 -1.08
C SER A 13 -6.59 -2.62 -0.55
N PRO A 14 -7.37 -1.89 -1.36
CA PRO A 14 -8.16 -0.76 -0.86
C PRO A 14 -9.31 -1.24 0.02
N GLY A 15 -9.62 -0.48 1.08
CA GLY A 15 -10.59 -0.87 2.10
C GLY A 15 -12.05 -0.74 1.68
N VAL A 16 -12.35 -0.09 0.55
CA VAL A 16 -13.70 0.05 -0.03
C VAL A 16 -14.45 -1.29 -0.20
N GLY A 17 -13.73 -2.40 -0.36
CA GLY A 17 -14.32 -3.74 -0.42
C GLY A 17 -14.77 -4.33 0.93
N PHE A 18 -14.53 -3.64 2.04
CA PHE A 18 -14.76 -4.12 3.41
C PHE A 18 -15.87 -3.34 4.15
N GLY A 19 -16.65 -2.53 3.42
CA GLY A 19 -17.76 -1.73 3.94
C GLY A 19 -17.39 -0.26 4.20
N PRO A 20 -18.36 0.58 4.60
CA PRO A 20 -18.20 2.04 4.65
C PRO A 20 -17.08 2.54 5.57
N GLN A 21 -16.75 1.76 6.60
CA GLN A 21 -15.68 2.09 7.55
C GLN A 21 -14.29 1.85 6.96
N GLY A 22 -14.18 1.18 5.80
CA GLY A 22 -12.94 0.86 5.14
C GLY A 22 -12.51 1.85 4.06
N ASP A 23 -13.34 2.81 3.68
CA ASP A 23 -13.08 3.68 2.52
C ASP A 23 -11.75 4.45 2.60
N ASP A 24 -11.37 4.89 3.80
CA ASP A 24 -10.11 5.63 4.04
C ASP A 24 -8.92 4.74 4.41
N TYR A 25 -9.10 3.41 4.38
CA TYR A 25 -8.10 2.45 4.84
C TYR A 25 -7.59 1.55 3.72
N VAL A 26 -6.45 0.94 3.98
CA VAL A 26 -5.85 -0.11 3.14
C VAL A 26 -5.50 -1.31 4.02
N ARG A 27 -5.49 -2.49 3.42
CA ARG A 27 -5.07 -3.72 4.10
C ARG A 27 -3.74 -4.22 3.53
N PHE A 28 -2.84 -4.57 4.44
CA PHE A 28 -1.57 -5.24 4.13
C PHE A 28 -1.66 -6.73 4.44
N ALA A 29 -1.13 -7.56 3.55
CA ALA A 29 -0.91 -8.97 3.80
C ALA A 29 0.55 -9.18 4.24
N LEU A 30 0.78 -9.40 5.53
CA LEU A 30 2.11 -9.63 6.10
C LEU A 30 2.51 -11.12 6.06
N ILE A 31 2.23 -11.78 4.94
CA ILE A 31 2.52 -13.22 4.73
C ILE A 31 3.80 -13.46 3.91
N GLU A 32 4.40 -12.39 3.43
CA GLU A 32 5.62 -12.41 2.63
C GLU A 32 6.87 -12.41 3.50
N ASN A 33 8.02 -12.72 2.90
CA ASN A 33 9.29 -12.68 3.63
C ASN A 33 9.68 -11.24 4.02
N THR A 34 10.51 -11.12 5.06
CA THR A 34 10.96 -9.85 5.63
C THR A 34 11.62 -8.93 4.61
N GLN A 35 12.36 -9.47 3.63
CA GLN A 35 13.03 -8.65 2.61
C GLN A 35 12.02 -7.96 1.70
N ARG A 36 10.98 -8.67 1.25
CA ARG A 36 9.89 -8.11 0.43
C ARG A 36 9.08 -7.08 1.20
N ILE A 37 8.72 -7.37 2.46
CA ILE A 37 8.01 -6.41 3.32
C ILE A 37 8.83 -5.13 3.51
N ALA A 38 10.13 -5.27 3.80
CA ALA A 38 11.02 -4.12 3.96
C ALA A 38 11.21 -3.34 2.66
N GLN A 39 11.23 -4.00 1.49
CA GLN A 39 11.26 -3.35 0.19
C GLN A 39 10.00 -2.51 -0.04
N ALA A 40 8.82 -3.10 0.14
CA ALA A 40 7.55 -2.40 -0.02
C ALA A 40 7.47 -1.17 0.91
N ALA A 41 7.86 -1.32 2.17
CA ALA A 41 7.90 -0.20 3.12
C ALA A 41 8.83 0.93 2.66
N ARG A 42 10.02 0.62 2.13
CA ARG A 42 10.95 1.63 1.60
C ARG A 42 10.39 2.33 0.36
N GLN A 43 9.73 1.59 -0.54
CA GLN A 43 9.14 2.18 -1.74
C GLN A 43 7.94 3.07 -1.39
N LEU A 44 7.06 2.64 -0.48
CA LEU A 44 5.96 3.47 0.06
C LEU A 44 6.50 4.76 0.66
N LYS A 45 7.54 4.69 1.50
CA LYS A 45 8.15 5.90 2.08
C LYS A 45 8.63 6.90 1.02
N LYS A 46 9.15 6.42 -0.11
CA LYS A 46 9.65 7.26 -1.21
C LYS A 46 8.56 7.79 -2.13
N GLY A 47 7.49 7.02 -2.35
CA GLY A 47 6.43 7.39 -3.29
C GLY A 47 5.29 8.17 -2.64
N LEU A 48 4.94 7.89 -1.38
CA LEU A 48 3.86 8.59 -0.68
C LEU A 48 4.12 10.10 -0.54
N VAL A 49 5.37 10.53 -0.34
CA VAL A 49 5.76 11.95 -0.29
C VAL A 49 5.52 12.71 -1.60
N LYS A 50 5.29 12.00 -2.71
CA LYS A 50 4.94 12.60 -4.01
C LYS A 50 3.43 12.75 -4.20
N LEU A 51 2.64 12.07 -3.36
CA LEU A 51 1.18 12.04 -3.42
C LEU A 51 0.53 13.12 -2.53
N GLY A 52 1.32 13.79 -1.67
CA GLY A 52 0.89 14.86 -0.75
C GLY A 52 1.94 15.14 0.30
#